data_AF-A0A1G2E237-F1
#
_entry.id   AF-A0A1G2E237-F1
#
_cell.length_a   1.000
_cell.length_b   1.000
_cell.length_c   1.000
_cell.angle_alpha   90.00
_cell.angle_beta   90.00
_cell.angle_gamma   90.00
#
_symmetry.space_group_name_H-M   'P 1'
#
loop_
_entity.id
_entity.type
_entity.pdbx_description
1 polymer ?
#
loop_
_entity_poly.entity_id
_entity_poly.type
_entity_poly.pdbx_seq_one_letter_code
_entity_poly.pdbx_strand_id
1 'polypeptide(L)'
;MRDPVDVRDALALRDQWKREKLTEQEISLWQNVETEVIATWAEFSGCPFYGFYNGQSTATLFKLAFVPGMETTYISMPMTHMMDPKNRARVDRFIKKLEEYYIVFVPMITKGRLPGVHQKLSKRTHAEYTNSYQTVKVDLDILLRQADRITVFFPKPVSSPGVINELREAHETNKEAWIIYPSKTASPFLMYYYDRSFKSEKEFFEFLATEKKHSPQFHHKLN
;
A
#
# COMPACT_ATOMS: atom_id res chain seq x y z
N MET A 1 -2.81 11.15 1.72
CA MET A 1 -2.16 11.25 3.05
C MET A 1 -0.66 11.52 2.90
N ARG A 2 -0.09 12.27 3.84
CA ARG A 2 1.34 12.61 3.89
C ARG A 2 1.90 12.14 5.23
N ASP A 3 3.20 11.85 5.29
CA ASP A 3 3.86 11.55 6.56
C ASP A 3 3.58 12.67 7.60
N PRO A 4 3.04 12.36 8.79
CA PRO A 4 2.80 13.36 9.83
C PRO A 4 4.04 14.16 10.20
N VAL A 5 5.24 13.58 10.12
CA VAL A 5 6.52 14.25 10.37
C VAL A 5 6.75 15.34 9.32
N ASP A 6 6.61 15.00 8.03
CA ASP A 6 6.78 15.96 6.93
C ASP A 6 5.75 17.09 7.01
N VAL A 7 4.51 16.78 7.40
CA VAL A 7 3.45 17.78 7.59
C VAL A 7 3.77 18.71 8.75
N ARG A 8 4.21 18.16 9.89
CA ARG A 8 4.59 18.96 11.07
C ARG A 8 5.70 19.94 10.72
N ASP A 9 6.75 19.45 10.06
CA ASP A 9 7.91 20.27 9.69
C ASP A 9 7.49 21.38 8.71
N ALA A 10 6.59 21.08 7.76
CA ALA A 10 6.04 22.08 6.85
C ALA A 10 5.15 23.13 7.55
N LEU A 11 4.33 22.73 8.53
CA LEU A 11 3.47 23.63 9.29
C LEU A 11 4.25 24.52 10.26
N ALA A 12 5.35 24.01 10.83
CA ALA A 12 6.24 24.76 11.71
C ALA A 12 6.92 25.95 11.02
N LEU A 13 7.04 25.91 9.69
CA LEU A 13 7.59 27.00 8.87
C LEU A 13 6.56 28.09 8.53
N ARG A 14 5.26 27.86 8.77
CA ARG A 14 4.19 28.80 8.40
C ARG A 14 3.80 29.65 9.61
N ASP A 15 3.81 30.98 9.46
CA ASP A 15 3.47 31.90 10.55
C ASP A 15 2.08 31.67 11.15
N GLN A 16 1.11 31.27 10.31
CA GLN A 16 -0.24 30.92 10.72
C GLN A 16 -0.29 29.74 11.71
N TRP A 17 0.61 28.75 11.56
CA TRP A 17 0.51 27.45 12.25
C TRP A 17 1.63 27.21 13.26
N LYS A 18 2.74 27.94 13.17
CA LYS A 18 3.92 27.79 14.03
C LYS A 18 3.60 27.97 15.52
N ARG A 19 2.60 28.79 15.87
CA ARG A 19 2.20 29.06 17.26
C ARG A 19 1.43 27.91 17.90
N GLU A 20 0.75 27.09 17.09
CA GLU A 20 -0.11 26.00 17.54
C GLU A 20 0.69 24.80 18.08
N LYS A 21 1.97 24.66 17.69
CA LYS A 21 2.87 23.57 18.14
C LYS A 21 2.26 22.17 17.96
N LEU A 22 1.58 21.96 16.83
CA LEU A 22 0.90 20.71 16.50
C LEU A 22 1.84 19.51 16.59
N THR A 23 1.34 18.46 17.24
CA THR A 23 2.00 17.16 17.35
C THR A 23 1.71 16.27 16.14
N GLU A 24 2.56 15.27 15.91
CA GLU A 24 2.36 14.26 14.86
C GLU A 24 1.05 13.48 15.08
N GLN A 25 0.65 13.29 16.34
CA GLN A 25 -0.60 12.64 16.70
C GLN A 25 -1.83 13.47 16.30
N GLU A 26 -1.83 14.77 16.61
CA GLU A 26 -2.91 15.66 16.19
C GLU A 26 -3.01 15.74 14.67
N ILE A 27 -1.88 15.79 13.98
CA ILE A 27 -1.84 15.78 12.51
C ILE A 27 -2.43 14.47 11.96
N SER A 28 -2.05 13.32 12.53
CA SER A 28 -2.56 12.01 12.11
C SER A 28 -4.08 11.90 12.36
N LEU A 29 -4.54 12.38 13.51
CA LEU A 29 -5.97 12.44 13.83
C LEU A 29 -6.72 13.32 12.83
N TRP A 30 -6.21 14.50 12.50
CA TRP A 30 -6.83 15.39 11.52
C TRP A 30 -6.87 14.77 10.12
N GLN A 31 -5.81 14.10 9.68
CA GLN A 31 -5.82 13.38 8.40
C GLN A 31 -6.86 12.26 8.39
N ASN A 32 -7.06 11.58 9.51
CA ASN A 32 -8.11 10.57 9.66
C ASN A 32 -9.50 11.21 9.56
N VAL A 33 -9.76 12.28 10.31
CA VAL A 33 -11.04 13.01 10.26
C VAL A 33 -11.32 13.52 8.85
N GLU A 34 -10.32 14.12 8.19
CA GLU A 34 -10.43 14.59 6.80
C GLU A 34 -10.83 13.44 5.85
N THR A 35 -10.18 12.28 5.98
CA THR A 35 -10.46 11.12 5.12
C THR A 35 -11.89 10.61 5.33
N GLU A 36 -12.33 10.44 6.58
CA GLU A 36 -13.68 9.94 6.88
C GLU A 36 -14.78 10.92 6.43
N VAL A 37 -14.58 12.22 6.68
CA VAL A 37 -15.57 13.27 6.31
C VAL A 37 -15.70 13.37 4.80
N ILE A 38 -14.57 13.38 4.06
CA ILE A 38 -14.61 13.47 2.60
C ILE A 38 -15.19 12.19 2.00
N ALA A 39 -14.84 11.00 2.52
CA ALA A 39 -15.43 9.74 2.08
C ALA A 39 -16.96 9.75 2.24
N THR A 40 -17.45 10.21 3.39
CA THR A 40 -18.89 10.35 3.67
C THR A 40 -19.57 11.32 2.69
N TRP A 41 -18.95 12.46 2.41
CA TRP A 41 -19.48 13.42 1.44
C TRP A 41 -19.49 12.89 0.01
N ALA A 42 -18.46 12.12 -0.36
CA ALA A 42 -18.38 11.50 -1.66
C ALA A 42 -19.49 10.45 -1.84
N GLU A 43 -19.73 9.64 -0.81
CA GLU A 43 -20.85 8.69 -0.76
C GLU A 43 -22.20 9.41 -0.94
N PHE A 44 -22.46 10.47 -0.18
CA PHE A 44 -23.69 11.26 -0.33
C PHE A 44 -23.83 11.93 -1.70
N SER A 45 -22.71 12.28 -2.34
CA SER A 45 -22.68 12.91 -3.66
C SER A 45 -22.72 11.88 -4.80
N GLY A 46 -22.66 10.57 -4.49
CA GLY A 46 -22.58 9.50 -5.49
C GLY A 46 -21.29 9.54 -6.32
N CYS A 47 -20.20 10.11 -5.80
CA CYS A 47 -18.92 10.16 -6.51
C CYS A 47 -17.90 9.18 -5.90
N PRO A 48 -17.01 8.58 -6.71
CA PRO A 48 -15.96 7.72 -6.18
C PRO A 48 -14.98 8.50 -5.28
N PHE A 49 -14.56 7.85 -4.19
CA PHE A 49 -13.54 8.36 -3.29
C PHE A 49 -12.35 7.40 -3.24
N TYR A 50 -11.14 7.96 -3.28
CA TYR A 50 -9.90 7.20 -3.15
C TYR A 50 -8.93 7.91 -2.22
N GLY A 51 -8.45 7.19 -1.20
CA GLY A 51 -7.46 7.68 -0.24
C GLY A 51 -6.12 6.98 -0.44
N PHE A 52 -5.02 7.72 -0.59
CA PHE A 52 -3.70 7.11 -0.72
C PHE A 52 -2.56 8.08 -0.36
N TYR A 53 -1.35 7.57 -0.17
CA TYR A 53 -0.16 8.39 0.09
C TYR A 53 0.15 9.34 -1.07
N ASN A 54 0.64 10.55 -0.77
CA ASN A 54 1.06 11.51 -1.80
C ASN A 54 2.22 11.02 -2.70
N GLY A 55 2.92 9.96 -2.28
CA GLY A 55 4.01 9.34 -3.03
C GLY A 55 3.58 8.26 -4.03
N GLN A 56 2.27 8.03 -4.24
CA GLN A 56 1.81 7.12 -5.29
C GLN A 56 2.27 7.58 -6.68
N SER A 57 2.37 6.61 -7.59
CA SER A 57 2.66 6.87 -9.00
C SER A 57 1.63 7.82 -9.60
N THR A 58 2.09 8.75 -10.45
CA THR A 58 1.19 9.61 -11.25
C THR A 58 0.32 8.77 -12.19
N ALA A 59 0.79 7.59 -12.59
CA ALA A 59 -0.02 6.63 -13.35
C ALA A 59 -1.23 6.14 -12.55
N THR A 60 -1.10 5.93 -11.23
CA THR A 60 -2.23 5.56 -10.36
C THR A 60 -3.30 6.64 -10.39
N LEU A 61 -2.93 7.92 -10.20
CA LEU A 61 -3.88 9.03 -10.26
C LEU A 61 -4.54 9.16 -11.63
N PHE A 62 -3.76 9.05 -12.71
CA PHE A 62 -4.28 9.11 -14.07
C PHE A 62 -5.31 8.00 -14.33
N LYS A 63 -4.99 6.75 -13.95
CA LYS A 63 -5.89 5.61 -14.16
C LYS A 63 -7.18 5.72 -13.36
N LEU A 64 -7.10 6.15 -12.10
CA LEU A 64 -8.29 6.39 -11.27
C LEU A 64 -9.24 7.42 -11.90
N ALA A 65 -8.70 8.47 -12.52
CA ALA A 65 -9.50 9.54 -13.12
C ALA A 65 -10.00 9.21 -14.54
N PHE A 66 -9.22 8.49 -15.35
CA PHE A 66 -9.44 8.42 -16.80
C PHE A 66 -9.55 7.00 -17.38
N VAL A 67 -9.36 5.94 -16.59
CA VAL A 67 -9.44 4.56 -17.06
C VAL A 67 -10.53 3.82 -16.26
N PRO A 68 -11.81 4.12 -16.51
CA PRO A 68 -12.91 3.47 -15.78
C PRO A 68 -12.92 1.97 -16.03
N GLY A 69 -13.22 1.20 -14.98
CA GLY A 69 -13.32 -0.26 -15.04
C GLY A 69 -11.98 -1.01 -14.98
N MET A 70 -10.85 -0.30 -14.82
CA MET A 70 -9.58 -0.96 -14.52
C MET A 70 -9.56 -1.39 -13.05
N GLU A 71 -9.34 -2.68 -12.81
CA GLU A 71 -9.27 -3.23 -11.45
C GLU A 71 -8.11 -2.63 -10.65
N THR A 72 -8.32 -2.56 -9.35
CA THR A 72 -7.37 -2.05 -8.37
C THR A 72 -6.75 -3.21 -7.59
N THR A 73 -5.45 -3.11 -7.29
CA THR A 73 -4.75 -4.08 -6.45
C THR A 73 -3.93 -3.36 -5.38
N TYR A 74 -4.03 -3.84 -4.15
CA TYR A 74 -3.06 -3.52 -3.11
C TYR A 74 -1.84 -4.43 -3.30
N ILE A 75 -0.63 -3.88 -3.23
CA ILE A 75 0.58 -4.70 -3.31
C ILE A 75 1.23 -4.87 -1.94
N SER A 76 1.34 -6.11 -1.49
CA SER A 76 1.93 -6.47 -0.20
C SER A 76 3.32 -7.07 -0.39
N MET A 77 4.24 -6.71 0.50
CA MET A 77 5.66 -7.08 0.43
C MET A 77 6.27 -7.22 1.84
N PRO A 78 7.10 -8.23 2.12
CA PRO A 78 7.89 -8.29 3.35
C PRO A 78 8.98 -7.20 3.42
N MET A 79 8.60 -5.95 3.71
CA MET A 79 9.48 -4.76 3.71
C MET A 79 10.76 -4.94 4.53
N THR A 80 10.67 -5.56 5.71
CA THR A 80 11.81 -5.80 6.62
C THR A 80 12.95 -6.59 5.98
N HIS A 81 12.63 -7.41 4.97
CA HIS A 81 13.58 -8.28 4.26
C HIS A 81 13.97 -7.76 2.87
N MET A 82 13.53 -6.55 2.48
CA MET A 82 13.71 -5.98 1.14
C MET A 82 14.57 -4.72 1.09
N MET A 83 15.31 -4.40 2.16
CA MET A 83 16.09 -3.17 2.27
C MET A 83 17.41 -3.16 1.45
N ASP A 84 17.75 -4.23 0.74
CA ASP A 84 18.92 -4.23 -0.15
C ASP A 84 18.61 -3.58 -1.52
N PRO A 85 19.54 -2.79 -2.09
CA PRO A 85 19.30 -2.08 -3.34
C PRO A 85 18.88 -2.97 -4.53
N LYS A 86 19.37 -4.21 -4.57
CA LYS A 86 19.08 -5.16 -5.65
C LYS A 86 17.64 -5.63 -5.61
N ASN A 87 17.11 -5.99 -4.43
CA ASN A 87 15.71 -6.39 -4.29
C ASN A 87 14.77 -5.21 -4.49
N ARG A 88 15.16 -3.99 -4.09
CA ARG A 88 14.36 -2.78 -4.37
C ARG A 88 14.17 -2.53 -5.86
N ALA A 89 15.24 -2.57 -6.66
CA ALA A 89 15.11 -2.39 -8.11
C ALA A 89 14.25 -3.49 -8.78
N ARG A 90 14.24 -4.70 -8.21
CA ARG A 90 13.38 -5.80 -8.67
C ARG A 90 11.91 -5.52 -8.35
N VAL A 91 11.62 -5.06 -7.14
CA VAL A 91 10.30 -4.60 -6.71
C VAL A 91 9.77 -3.48 -7.59
N ASP A 92 10.59 -2.46 -7.85
CA ASP A 92 10.17 -1.31 -8.67
C ASP A 92 9.80 -1.75 -10.09
N ARG A 93 10.57 -2.67 -10.69
CA ARG A 93 10.25 -3.27 -11.99
C ARG A 93 8.97 -4.09 -11.95
N PHE A 94 8.76 -4.86 -10.88
CA PHE A 94 7.54 -5.64 -10.70
C PHE A 94 6.31 -4.73 -10.62
N ILE A 95 6.35 -3.67 -9.79
CA ILE A 95 5.29 -2.68 -9.67
C ILE A 95 5.01 -2.02 -11.02
N LYS A 96 6.06 -1.53 -11.71
CA LYS A 96 5.90 -0.86 -13.01
C LYS A 96 5.18 -1.75 -14.04
N LYS A 97 5.50 -3.05 -14.04
CA LYS A 97 4.83 -4.01 -14.92
C LYS A 97 3.42 -4.36 -14.45
N LEU A 98 3.18 -4.46 -13.14
CA LEU A 98 1.85 -4.69 -12.57
C LEU A 98 0.89 -3.54 -12.88
N GLU A 99 1.40 -2.30 -12.91
CA GLU A 99 0.64 -1.11 -13.29
C GLU A 99 0.08 -1.15 -14.72
N GLU A 100 0.57 -2.05 -15.58
CA GLU A 100 0.02 -2.24 -16.92
C GLU A 100 -1.34 -2.95 -16.89
N TYR A 101 -1.59 -3.74 -15.84
CA TYR A 101 -2.78 -4.58 -15.67
C TYR A 101 -3.74 -4.03 -14.63
N TYR A 102 -3.23 -3.28 -13.63
CA TYR A 102 -4.03 -2.77 -12.51
C TYR A 102 -3.74 -1.32 -12.16
N ILE A 103 -4.68 -0.71 -11.44
CA ILE A 103 -4.40 0.44 -10.58
C ILE A 103 -3.73 -0.09 -9.31
N VAL A 104 -2.45 0.22 -9.09
CA VAL A 104 -1.67 -0.36 -8.00
C VAL A 104 -1.61 0.63 -6.83
N PHE A 105 -2.12 0.21 -5.68
CA PHE A 105 -1.92 0.90 -4.41
C PHE A 105 -0.69 0.34 -3.72
N VAL A 106 0.36 1.16 -3.64
CA VAL A 106 1.62 0.78 -3.01
C VAL A 106 1.65 1.28 -1.57
N PRO A 107 1.79 0.42 -0.53
CA PRO A 107 2.01 0.91 0.83
C PRO A 107 3.27 1.77 0.87
N MET A 108 3.43 2.57 1.93
CA MET A 108 4.42 3.64 1.94
C MET A 108 5.87 3.14 1.72
N ILE A 109 6.39 3.27 0.49
CA ILE A 109 7.83 3.16 0.15
C ILE A 109 8.40 4.57 -0.08
N THR A 110 8.09 5.55 0.78
CA THR A 110 8.66 6.90 0.61
C THR A 110 10.04 6.99 1.24
N LYS A 111 11.06 7.22 0.38
CA LYS A 111 12.42 7.66 0.71
C LYS A 111 13.30 6.75 1.58
N GLY A 112 13.04 5.45 1.69
CA GLY A 112 13.96 4.54 2.41
C GLY A 112 14.16 4.87 3.90
N ARG A 113 13.33 5.76 4.45
CA ARG A 113 13.08 5.85 5.88
C ARG A 113 11.93 4.90 6.12
N LEU A 114 12.22 3.65 6.48
CA LEU A 114 11.30 2.98 7.39
C LEU A 114 11.11 3.99 8.54
N PRO A 115 9.88 4.36 8.94
CA PRO A 115 9.71 5.10 10.17
C PRO A 115 10.51 4.31 11.20
N GLY A 116 11.54 4.94 11.76
CA GLY A 116 12.53 4.22 12.55
C GLY A 116 11.77 3.53 13.67
N VAL A 117 11.52 2.24 13.51
CA VAL A 117 10.99 1.37 14.54
C VAL A 117 12.16 1.22 15.49
N HIS A 118 12.43 2.30 16.25
CA HIS A 118 13.53 2.36 17.18
C HIS A 118 13.30 1.17 18.10
N GLN A 119 14.18 0.17 18.04
CA GLN A 119 14.10 -1.05 18.86
C GLN A 119 14.08 -0.76 20.39
N LYS A 120 14.22 0.51 20.78
CA LYS A 120 13.87 1.09 22.09
C LYS A 120 12.35 1.26 22.33
N LEU A 121 11.51 0.73 21.44
CA LEU A 121 10.06 0.62 21.58
C LEU A 121 9.72 -0.16 22.86
N SER A 122 9.36 0.56 23.91
CA SER A 122 8.29 0.12 24.83
C SER A 122 7.97 1.10 25.96
N LYS A 123 8.73 2.17 26.24
CA LYS A 123 8.55 2.85 27.55
C LYS A 123 8.51 4.38 27.65
N ARG A 124 8.74 5.19 26.60
CA ARG A 124 8.92 6.64 26.85
C ARG A 124 8.06 7.65 26.08
N THR A 125 7.46 7.34 24.94
CA THR A 125 6.75 8.39 24.17
C THR A 125 5.56 7.84 23.37
N HIS A 126 4.36 8.35 23.64
CA HIS A 126 3.12 8.01 22.90
C HIS A 126 3.16 8.40 21.40
N ALA A 127 4.05 9.31 21.00
CA ALA A 127 4.15 9.80 19.62
C ALA A 127 4.64 8.73 18.63
N GLU A 128 5.63 7.90 18.99
CA GLU A 128 6.17 6.85 18.09
C GLU A 128 5.14 5.75 17.81
N TYR A 129 4.31 5.42 18.80
CA TYR A 129 3.16 4.54 18.62
C TYR A 129 2.19 5.09 17.58
N THR A 130 1.96 6.40 17.60
CA THR A 130 0.97 7.02 16.71
C THR A 130 1.34 6.89 15.24
N ASN A 131 2.63 7.04 14.87
CA ASN A 131 3.07 6.87 13.48
C ASN A 131 2.94 5.41 13.01
N SER A 132 3.25 4.44 13.88
CA SER A 132 3.04 3.01 13.57
C SER A 132 1.56 2.68 13.43
N TYR A 133 0.71 3.19 14.32
CA TYR A 133 -0.75 3.03 14.24
C TYR A 133 -1.30 3.63 12.95
N GLN A 134 -0.85 4.83 12.59
CA GLN A 134 -1.28 5.49 11.36
C GLN A 134 -0.87 4.68 10.13
N THR A 135 0.34 4.12 10.10
CA THR A 135 0.78 3.27 8.98
C THR A 135 -0.13 2.05 8.82
N VAL A 136 -0.41 1.33 9.91
CA VAL A 136 -1.31 0.17 9.88
C VAL A 136 -2.70 0.57 9.42
N LYS A 137 -3.25 1.67 9.96
CA LYS A 137 -4.56 2.19 9.56
C LYS A 137 -4.60 2.51 8.07
N VAL A 138 -3.62 3.22 7.54
CA VAL A 138 -3.61 3.57 6.11
C VAL A 138 -3.53 2.33 5.24
N ASP A 139 -2.62 1.41 5.56
CA ASP A 139 -2.37 0.25 4.72
C ASP A 139 -3.59 -0.70 4.70
N LEU A 140 -4.21 -0.96 5.87
CA LEU A 140 -5.35 -1.87 5.99
C LEU A 140 -6.70 -1.18 5.69
N ASP A 141 -7.01 -0.10 6.39
CA ASP A 141 -8.36 0.48 6.39
C ASP A 141 -8.63 1.35 5.16
N ILE A 142 -7.58 1.83 4.49
CA ILE A 142 -7.69 2.74 3.35
C ILE A 142 -7.21 2.04 2.06
N LEU A 143 -5.93 1.65 1.99
CA LEU A 143 -5.35 1.13 0.76
C LEU A 143 -5.87 -0.27 0.40
N LEU A 144 -5.76 -1.23 1.32
CA LEU A 144 -6.23 -2.59 1.08
C LEU A 144 -7.76 -2.62 0.97
N ARG A 145 -8.48 -1.91 1.84
CA ARG A 145 -9.94 -1.89 1.85
C ARG A 145 -10.55 -1.42 0.52
N GLN A 146 -10.00 -0.38 -0.09
CA GLN A 146 -10.50 0.16 -1.36
C GLN A 146 -10.00 -0.63 -2.60
N ALA A 147 -9.03 -1.52 -2.45
CA ALA A 147 -8.53 -2.33 -3.55
C ALA A 147 -9.47 -3.50 -3.87
N ASP A 148 -9.61 -3.89 -5.13
CA ASP A 148 -10.44 -5.05 -5.51
C ASP A 148 -9.79 -6.38 -5.11
N ARG A 149 -8.45 -6.41 -5.07
CA ARG A 149 -7.64 -7.60 -4.74
C ARG A 149 -6.34 -7.26 -4.04
N ILE A 150 -5.68 -8.29 -3.51
CA ILE A 150 -4.31 -8.21 -3.00
C ILE A 150 -3.33 -9.03 -3.86
N THR A 151 -2.23 -8.40 -4.25
CA THR A 151 -1.09 -9.06 -4.91
C THR A 151 0.09 -9.05 -3.97
N VAL A 152 0.59 -10.22 -3.56
CA VAL A 152 1.70 -10.34 -2.62
C VAL A 152 2.96 -10.79 -3.34
N PHE A 153 4.02 -10.00 -3.26
CA PHE A 153 5.29 -10.31 -3.92
C PHE A 153 6.37 -10.70 -2.91
N PHE A 154 6.78 -11.98 -2.91
CA PHE A 154 7.92 -12.47 -2.15
C PHE A 154 9.13 -12.67 -3.07
N PRO A 155 10.19 -11.83 -3.00
CA PRO A 155 11.43 -12.08 -3.74
C PRO A 155 12.20 -13.28 -3.19
N LYS A 156 11.97 -13.63 -1.91
CA LYS A 156 12.53 -14.74 -1.17
C LYS A 156 11.47 -15.34 -0.24
N PRO A 157 11.51 -16.66 0.06
CA PRO A 157 10.53 -17.31 0.92
C PRO A 157 10.79 -16.98 2.39
N VAL A 158 10.30 -15.82 2.83
CA VAL A 158 10.46 -15.32 4.20
C VAL A 158 9.08 -15.14 4.85
N SER A 159 9.01 -15.30 6.17
CA SER A 159 7.81 -14.96 6.93
C SER A 159 7.79 -13.46 7.22
N SER A 160 6.65 -12.81 7.04
CA SER A 160 6.45 -11.41 7.43
C SER A 160 5.11 -11.26 8.14
N PRO A 161 5.10 -10.83 9.42
CA PRO A 161 3.87 -10.59 10.16
C PRO A 161 2.94 -9.58 9.49
N GLY A 162 3.50 -8.52 8.88
CA GLY A 162 2.70 -7.53 8.15
C GLY A 162 1.95 -8.14 6.98
N VAL A 163 2.65 -8.94 6.17
CA VAL A 163 2.05 -9.62 5.01
C VAL A 163 0.97 -10.62 5.43
N ILE A 164 1.18 -11.36 6.52
CA ILE A 164 0.18 -12.30 7.05
C ILE A 164 -1.06 -11.54 7.52
N ASN A 165 -0.90 -10.40 8.17
CA ASN A 165 -2.03 -9.60 8.60
C ASN A 165 -2.82 -9.05 7.40
N GLU A 166 -2.13 -8.51 6.40
CA GLU A 166 -2.76 -8.01 5.16
C GLU A 166 -3.49 -9.13 4.40
N LEU A 167 -2.91 -10.33 4.33
CA LEU A 167 -3.57 -11.50 3.74
C LEU A 167 -4.81 -11.94 4.53
N ARG A 168 -4.75 -11.90 5.86
CA ARG A 168 -5.92 -12.17 6.70
C ARG A 168 -7.02 -11.15 6.44
N GLU A 169 -6.70 -9.86 6.48
CA GLU A 169 -7.68 -8.79 6.22
C GLU A 169 -8.31 -8.94 4.83
N ALA A 170 -7.51 -9.27 3.81
CA ALA A 170 -8.02 -9.54 2.46
C ALA A 170 -8.99 -10.73 2.46
N HIS A 171 -8.63 -11.84 3.12
CA HIS A 171 -9.47 -13.02 3.23
C HIS A 171 -10.78 -12.74 4.00
N GLU A 172 -10.71 -12.01 5.13
CA GLU A 172 -11.88 -11.64 5.93
C GLU A 172 -12.81 -10.66 5.20
N THR A 173 -12.27 -9.86 4.27
CA THR A 173 -13.04 -8.94 3.43
C THR A 173 -13.40 -9.51 2.05
N ASN A 174 -13.25 -10.83 1.85
CA ASN A 174 -13.55 -11.55 0.60
C ASN A 174 -12.84 -11.00 -0.64
N LYS A 175 -11.62 -10.50 -0.48
CA LYS A 175 -10.76 -10.07 -1.60
C LYS A 175 -9.95 -11.25 -2.10
N GLU A 176 -9.84 -11.36 -3.42
CA GLU A 176 -8.99 -12.39 -4.03
C GLU A 176 -7.51 -12.09 -3.74
N ALA A 177 -6.78 -13.09 -3.25
CA ALA A 177 -5.40 -12.98 -2.81
C ALA A 177 -4.46 -13.82 -3.67
N TRP A 178 -3.57 -13.14 -4.40
CA TRP A 178 -2.61 -13.77 -5.30
C TRP A 178 -1.18 -13.57 -4.80
N ILE A 179 -0.45 -14.67 -4.62
CA ILE A 179 0.91 -14.61 -4.08
C ILE A 179 1.95 -15.09 -5.09
N ILE A 180 3.07 -14.39 -5.17
CA ILE A 180 4.26 -14.82 -5.89
C ILE A 180 5.26 -15.28 -4.84
N TYR A 181 5.41 -16.59 -4.67
CA TYR A 181 6.18 -17.20 -3.60
C TYR A 181 7.16 -18.25 -4.14
N PRO A 182 8.49 -17.98 -4.13
CA PRO A 182 9.49 -18.81 -4.79
C PRO A 182 9.92 -20.01 -3.93
N SER A 183 8.96 -20.74 -3.38
CA SER A 183 9.20 -21.99 -2.65
C SER A 183 8.06 -22.98 -2.89
N LYS A 184 8.40 -24.28 -2.88
CA LYS A 184 7.41 -25.37 -2.94
C LYS A 184 6.72 -25.61 -1.61
N THR A 185 7.32 -25.17 -0.51
CA THR A 185 6.81 -25.34 0.85
C THR A 185 6.42 -23.98 1.41
N ALA A 186 5.14 -23.83 1.72
CA ALA A 186 4.55 -22.67 2.40
C ALA A 186 3.99 -23.11 3.75
N SER A 187 3.94 -22.18 4.70
CA SER A 187 3.29 -22.41 5.99
C SER A 187 1.78 -22.63 5.80
N PRO A 188 1.11 -23.50 6.57
CA PRO A 188 -0.36 -23.60 6.58
C PRO A 188 -1.03 -22.24 6.84
N PHE A 189 -0.40 -21.39 7.67
CA PHE A 189 -0.87 -20.03 7.97
C PHE A 189 -0.68 -19.05 6.81
N LEU A 190 0.05 -19.43 5.77
CA LEU A 190 0.12 -18.69 4.51
C LEU A 190 -0.86 -19.30 3.50
N MET A 191 -0.85 -20.63 3.37
CA MET A 191 -1.72 -21.40 2.46
C MET A 191 -3.20 -21.16 2.65
N TYR A 192 -3.61 -20.87 3.88
CA TYR A 192 -5.02 -20.63 4.20
C TYR A 192 -5.57 -19.32 3.61
N TYR A 193 -4.74 -18.28 3.45
CA TYR A 193 -5.22 -16.93 3.11
C TYR A 193 -5.05 -16.55 1.63
N TYR A 194 -4.50 -17.40 0.78
CA TYR A 194 -4.35 -17.09 -0.65
C TYR A 194 -5.20 -18.01 -1.53
N ASP A 195 -5.73 -17.45 -2.61
CA ASP A 195 -6.51 -18.19 -3.62
C ASP A 195 -5.61 -18.78 -4.70
N ARG A 196 -4.53 -18.06 -5.06
CA ARG A 196 -3.59 -18.49 -6.10
C ARG A 196 -2.15 -18.21 -5.69
N SER A 197 -1.26 -19.15 -6.03
CA SER A 197 0.18 -18.98 -5.85
C SER A 197 0.94 -19.22 -7.14
N PHE A 198 2.00 -18.45 -7.33
CA PHE A 198 2.89 -18.48 -8.48
C PHE A 198 4.33 -18.64 -7.98
N LYS A 199 5.13 -19.48 -8.65
CA LYS A 199 6.53 -19.72 -8.25
C LYS A 199 7.48 -18.65 -8.74
N SER A 200 7.06 -17.86 -9.74
CA SER A 200 7.89 -16.81 -10.34
C SER A 200 7.05 -15.66 -10.88
N GLU A 201 7.69 -14.49 -11.03
CA GLU A 201 7.09 -13.34 -11.70
C GLU A 201 6.68 -13.66 -13.13
N LYS A 202 7.48 -14.47 -13.83
CA LYS A 202 7.20 -14.87 -15.22
C LYS A 202 5.86 -15.59 -15.32
N GLU A 203 5.68 -16.62 -14.49
CA GLU A 203 4.45 -17.41 -14.43
C GLU A 203 3.24 -16.53 -14.08
N PHE A 204 3.40 -15.63 -13.12
CA PHE A 204 2.37 -14.67 -12.74
C PHE A 204 1.95 -13.76 -13.90
N PHE A 205 2.91 -13.15 -14.61
CA PHE A 205 2.59 -12.25 -15.72
C PHE A 205 2.07 -12.99 -16.96
N GLU A 206 2.46 -14.24 -17.20
CA GLU A 206 1.87 -15.09 -18.24
C GLU A 206 0.40 -15.39 -17.96
N PHE A 207 0.08 -15.67 -16.69
CA PHE A 207 -1.30 -15.81 -16.22
C PHE A 207 -2.09 -14.50 -16.41
N LEU A 208 -1.55 -13.36 -15.96
CA LEU A 208 -2.20 -12.06 -16.11
C LEU A 208 -2.49 -11.69 -17.56
N ALA A 209 -1.55 -11.96 -18.48
CA ALA A 209 -1.74 -11.71 -19.90
C ALA A 209 -2.93 -12.49 -20.48
N THR A 210 -3.24 -13.64 -19.91
CA THR A 210 -4.38 -14.48 -20.32
C THR A 210 -5.67 -14.02 -19.65
N GLU A 211 -5.63 -13.75 -18.35
CA GLU A 211 -6.79 -13.37 -17.53
C GLU A 211 -7.30 -11.97 -17.88
N LYS A 212 -6.41 -11.00 -18.12
CA LYS A 212 -6.73 -9.61 -18.49
C LYS A 212 -6.77 -9.34 -19.99
N LYS A 213 -6.95 -10.37 -20.82
CA LYS A 213 -6.98 -10.24 -22.29
C LYS A 213 -8.07 -9.27 -22.78
N HIS A 214 -9.19 -9.19 -22.06
CA HIS A 214 -10.33 -8.35 -22.40
C HIS A 214 -10.50 -7.13 -21.47
N SER A 215 -9.55 -6.92 -20.56
CA SER A 215 -9.58 -5.80 -19.62
C SER A 215 -8.78 -4.60 -20.17
N PRO A 216 -9.07 -3.37 -19.71
CA PRO A 216 -8.24 -2.21 -20.03
C PRO A 216 -6.79 -2.44 -19.64
N GLN A 217 -5.86 -2.23 -20.59
CA GLN A 217 -4.42 -2.29 -20.35
C GLN A 217 -3.81 -0.90 -20.46
N PHE A 218 -2.85 -0.61 -19.59
CA PHE A 218 -2.11 0.65 -19.59
C PHE A 218 -0.67 0.39 -20.01
N HIS A 219 -0.21 1.03 -21.08
CA HIS A 219 1.20 0.97 -21.46
C HIS A 219 1.87 2.30 -21.12
N HIS A 220 2.94 2.24 -20.33
CA HIS A 220 3.76 3.40 -20.00
C HIS A 220 4.35 4.00 -21.27
N LYS A 221 3.72 5.06 -21.80
CA LYS A 221 4.29 5.88 -22.87
C LYS A 221 5.23 6.88 -22.20
N LEU A 222 6.51 6.52 -22.11
CA LEU A 222 7.70 7.27 -21.69
C LEU A 222 8.48 6.52 -20.59
N ASN A 223 9.77 6.29 -20.86
CA ASN A 223 10.73 5.65 -19.96
C ASN A 223 11.34 6.67 -19.01
#